data_AF-A0A2V1BY79-F1
#
_entry.id   AF-A0A2V1BY79-F1
#
_cell.length_a   1.000
_cell.length_b   1.000
_cell.length_c   1.000
_cell.angle_alpha   90.00
_cell.angle_beta   90.00
_cell.angle_gamma   90.00
#
_symmetry.space_group_name_H-M   'P 1'
#
loop_
_entity.id
_entity.type
_entity.pdbx_description
1 polymer ?
#
loop_
_entity_poly.entity_id
_entity_poly.type
_entity_poly.pdbx_seq_one_letter_code
_entity_poly.pdbx_strand_id
1 'polypeptide(L)'
;MSNILPRHLAATCPLDQILLDFLASRRVLASQGTPISTLIGPPNPSISGLINPKLKNNAHATSRVMVDVVSTFKDTNLREQLGFLYIMYATLRWQIGPSQETFDNLPVWLRPTVLQVMAPHAAWIDNIPWPEVRDVLIQNPVKYPFQDFSELYARCARLNWPFEPGEAVMPRPDDSGELLMNPLFEKRVRTLECWSVGEMFKARFPELASAMKS
;
A
#
# COMPACT_ATOMS: atom_id res chain seq x y z
N MET A 1 -9.77 22.93 5.13
CA MET A 1 -8.52 22.34 5.66
C MET A 1 -7.57 22.20 4.49
N SER A 2 -6.35 22.73 4.59
CA SER A 2 -5.30 22.45 3.61
C SER A 2 -5.05 20.94 3.59
N ASN A 3 -5.18 20.30 2.43
CA ASN A 3 -4.95 18.86 2.30
C ASN A 3 -3.46 18.56 2.56
N ILE A 4 -3.18 17.97 3.73
CA ILE A 4 -1.83 17.61 4.18
C ILE A 4 -1.42 16.33 3.44
N LEU A 5 -0.84 16.50 2.24
CA LEU A 5 -0.28 15.40 1.46
C LEU A 5 1.22 15.24 1.76
N PRO A 6 1.77 14.02 1.63
CA PRO A 6 3.21 13.81 1.70
C PRO A 6 3.94 14.58 0.59
N ARG A 7 5.17 15.01 0.87
CA ARG A 7 6.04 15.65 -0.11
C ARG A 7 6.93 14.60 -0.74
N HIS A 8 6.76 14.35 -2.03
CA HIS A 8 7.57 13.38 -2.77
C HIS A 8 8.70 14.07 -3.55
N LEU A 9 9.82 13.37 -3.67
CA LEU A 9 10.87 13.64 -4.65
C LEU A 9 10.41 13.20 -6.05
N ALA A 10 11.23 13.51 -7.07
CA ALA A 10 11.14 12.79 -8.34
C ALA A 10 11.37 11.28 -8.10
N ALA A 11 10.90 10.45 -9.04
CA ALA A 11 10.97 9.00 -8.91
C ALA A 11 12.40 8.53 -8.64
N THR A 12 12.60 7.81 -7.53
CA THR A 12 13.90 7.25 -7.14
C THR A 12 14.06 5.79 -7.55
N CYS A 13 12.95 5.14 -7.91
CA CYS A 13 12.90 3.76 -8.35
C CYS A 13 11.70 3.52 -9.30
N PRO A 14 11.61 2.34 -9.96
CA PRO A 14 10.48 2.03 -10.83
C PRO A 14 9.12 2.08 -10.14
N LEU A 15 9.05 1.73 -8.85
CA LEU A 15 7.80 1.82 -8.09
C LEU A 15 7.36 3.28 -7.91
N ASP A 16 8.27 4.18 -7.56
CA ASP A 16 7.95 5.61 -7.46
C ASP A 16 7.44 6.15 -8.79
N GLN A 17 8.07 5.76 -9.91
CA GLN A 17 7.64 6.19 -11.23
C GLN A 17 6.18 5.81 -11.49
N ILE A 18 5.81 4.56 -11.21
CA ILE A 18 4.43 4.07 -11.37
C ILE A 18 3.45 4.86 -10.48
N LEU A 19 3.78 5.06 -9.20
CA LEU A 19 2.92 5.76 -8.25
C LEU A 19 2.72 7.24 -8.63
N LEU A 20 3.83 7.93 -8.91
CA LEU A 20 3.83 9.36 -9.21
C LEU A 20 3.17 9.65 -10.57
N ASP A 21 3.43 8.84 -11.60
CA ASP A 21 2.77 9.00 -12.90
C ASP A 21 1.26 8.75 -12.79
N PHE A 22 0.85 7.74 -12.01
CA PHE A 22 -0.57 7.48 -11.79
C PHE A 22 -1.25 8.66 -11.08
N LEU A 23 -0.63 9.20 -10.03
CA LEU A 23 -1.11 10.39 -9.32
C LEU A 23 -1.18 11.61 -10.24
N ALA A 24 -0.13 11.87 -11.02
CA ALA A 24 -0.10 12.97 -11.98
C ALA A 24 -1.21 12.82 -13.03
N SER A 25 -1.42 11.62 -13.56
CA SER A 25 -2.52 11.29 -14.48
C SER A 25 -3.89 11.60 -13.87
N ARG A 26 -4.14 11.23 -12.60
CA ARG A 26 -5.41 11.55 -11.94
C ARG A 26 -5.58 13.06 -11.74
N ARG A 27 -4.52 13.78 -11.38
CA ARG A 27 -4.55 15.25 -11.22
C ARG A 27 -4.88 15.96 -12.55
N VAL A 28 -4.34 15.49 -13.67
CA VAL A 28 -4.67 16.02 -15.01
C VAL A 28 -6.14 15.77 -15.35
N LEU A 29 -6.66 14.57 -15.10
CA LEU A 29 -8.09 14.28 -15.36
C LEU A 29 -9.02 15.12 -14.47
N ALA A 30 -8.62 15.37 -13.22
CA ALA A 30 -9.36 16.24 -12.30
C ALA A 30 -9.37 17.69 -12.78
N SER A 31 -8.24 18.23 -13.28
CA SER A 31 -8.18 19.59 -13.83
C SER A 31 -9.00 19.75 -15.12
N GLN A 32 -9.27 18.65 -15.83
CA GLN A 32 -10.19 18.57 -16.97
C GLN A 32 -11.66 18.41 -16.57
N GLY A 33 -11.98 18.42 -15.27
CA GLY A 33 -13.36 18.35 -14.76
C GLY A 33 -13.89 16.94 -14.50
N THR A 34 -13.05 15.91 -14.56
CA THR A 34 -13.48 14.55 -14.18
C THR A 34 -13.81 14.52 -12.68
N PRO A 35 -14.99 14.03 -12.26
CA PRO A 35 -15.34 13.95 -10.85
C PRO A 35 -14.35 13.11 -10.04
N ILE A 36 -13.94 13.59 -8.86
CA ILE A 36 -13.02 12.87 -7.96
C ILE A 36 -13.55 11.48 -7.61
N SER A 37 -14.88 11.33 -7.44
CA SER A 37 -15.52 10.03 -7.18
C SER A 37 -15.24 8.98 -8.25
N THR A 38 -15.08 9.40 -9.51
CA THR A 38 -14.70 8.53 -10.64
C THR A 38 -13.20 8.23 -10.65
N LEU A 39 -12.35 9.11 -10.09
CA LEU A 39 -10.89 8.96 -10.12
C LEU A 39 -10.34 8.13 -8.96
N ILE A 40 -10.94 8.23 -7.77
CA ILE A 40 -10.45 7.55 -6.56
C ILE A 40 -10.77 6.05 -6.56
N GLY A 41 -11.89 5.66 -7.19
CA GLY A 41 -12.39 4.29 -7.18
C GLY A 41 -13.15 3.90 -5.89
N PRO A 42 -13.63 2.65 -5.82
CA PRO A 42 -14.40 2.14 -4.68
C PRO A 42 -13.64 2.21 -3.34
N PRO A 43 -14.32 2.18 -2.19
CA PRO A 43 -13.65 2.19 -0.88
C PRO A 43 -12.64 1.05 -0.69
N ASN A 44 -12.97 -0.14 -1.19
CA ASN A 44 -12.13 -1.33 -1.08
C ASN A 44 -11.52 -1.70 -2.44
N PRO A 45 -10.27 -2.21 -2.48
CA PRO A 45 -9.65 -2.67 -3.71
C PRO A 45 -10.37 -3.90 -4.27
N SER A 46 -10.43 -4.01 -5.59
CA SER A 46 -10.72 -5.29 -6.23
C SER A 46 -9.49 -6.20 -6.13
N ILE A 47 -9.69 -7.41 -5.60
CA ILE A 47 -8.65 -8.45 -5.49
C ILE A 47 -8.72 -9.47 -6.63
N SER A 48 -9.75 -9.40 -7.48
CA SER A 48 -10.03 -10.38 -8.53
C SER A 48 -8.86 -10.56 -9.49
N GLY A 49 -8.17 -9.46 -9.85
CA GLY A 49 -7.01 -9.50 -10.73
C GLY A 49 -5.78 -10.18 -10.13
N LEU A 50 -5.66 -10.22 -8.80
CA LEU A 50 -4.56 -10.91 -8.11
C LEU A 50 -4.79 -12.43 -8.10
N ILE A 51 -6.05 -12.86 -7.99
CA ILE A 51 -6.44 -14.27 -7.93
C ILE A 51 -6.59 -14.87 -9.34
N ASN A 52 -7.21 -14.11 -10.24
CA ASN A 52 -7.39 -14.47 -11.63
C ASN A 52 -7.01 -13.28 -12.53
N PRO A 53 -5.80 -13.30 -13.13
CA PRO A 53 -5.31 -12.21 -13.97
C PRO A 53 -6.24 -11.79 -15.11
N LYS A 54 -7.10 -12.71 -15.59
CA LYS A 54 -8.10 -12.41 -16.65
C LYS A 54 -9.16 -11.41 -16.20
N LEU A 55 -9.46 -11.35 -14.90
CA LEU A 55 -10.46 -10.44 -14.32
C LEU A 55 -9.89 -9.05 -14.00
N LYS A 56 -8.56 -8.85 -14.11
CA LYS A 56 -7.91 -7.60 -13.74
C LYS A 56 -8.49 -6.40 -14.49
N ASN A 57 -8.77 -6.53 -15.79
CA ASN A 57 -9.23 -5.41 -16.62
C ASN A 57 -10.63 -4.90 -16.24
N ASN A 58 -11.43 -5.72 -15.54
CA ASN A 58 -12.77 -5.35 -15.06
C ASN A 58 -12.71 -4.42 -13.84
N ALA A 59 -11.58 -4.38 -13.13
CA ALA A 59 -11.42 -3.56 -11.95
C ALA A 59 -11.16 -2.07 -12.28
N HIS A 60 -11.44 -1.21 -11.30
CA HIS A 60 -11.09 0.21 -11.37
C HIS A 60 -9.58 0.40 -11.58
N ALA A 61 -9.20 1.45 -12.32
CA ALA A 61 -7.81 1.71 -12.68
C ALA A 61 -6.85 1.72 -11.48
N THR A 62 -7.27 2.28 -10.33
CA THR A 62 -6.52 2.28 -9.07
C THR A 62 -6.23 0.86 -8.56
N SER A 63 -7.19 -0.06 -8.61
CA SER A 63 -6.94 -1.46 -8.22
C SER A 63 -6.03 -2.16 -9.21
N ARG A 64 -6.22 -1.93 -10.52
CA ARG A 64 -5.39 -2.56 -11.57
C ARG A 64 -3.92 -2.24 -11.44
N VAL A 65 -3.58 -0.97 -11.26
CA VAL A 65 -2.17 -0.55 -11.12
C VAL A 65 -1.54 -1.16 -9.87
N MET A 66 -2.29 -1.27 -8.77
CA MET A 66 -1.77 -1.88 -7.53
C MET A 66 -1.63 -3.40 -7.64
N VAL A 67 -2.55 -4.07 -8.33
CA VAL A 67 -2.41 -5.49 -8.68
C VAL A 67 -1.16 -5.71 -9.53
N ASP A 68 -0.91 -4.86 -10.52
CA ASP A 68 0.28 -4.95 -11.38
C ASP A 68 1.58 -4.83 -10.59
N VAL A 69 1.64 -3.86 -9.66
CA VAL A 69 2.79 -3.68 -8.77
C VAL A 69 2.97 -4.90 -7.85
N VAL A 70 1.93 -5.30 -7.12
CA VAL A 70 2.02 -6.38 -6.13
C VAL A 70 2.37 -7.73 -6.79
N SER A 71 1.89 -7.96 -8.01
CA SER A 71 2.21 -9.18 -8.78
C SER A 71 3.70 -9.28 -9.17
N THR A 72 4.48 -8.20 -9.04
CA THR A 72 5.94 -8.24 -9.24
C THR A 72 6.69 -8.87 -8.06
N PHE A 73 6.08 -8.93 -6.87
CA PHE A 73 6.67 -9.50 -5.66
C PHE A 73 6.54 -11.03 -5.64
N LYS A 74 7.37 -11.72 -6.43
CA LYS A 74 7.27 -13.17 -6.65
C LYS A 74 7.50 -14.02 -5.39
N ASP A 75 8.25 -13.50 -4.42
CA ASP A 75 8.61 -14.21 -3.18
C ASP A 75 7.60 -13.97 -2.04
N THR A 76 6.38 -13.55 -2.35
CA THR A 76 5.31 -13.29 -1.37
C THR A 76 4.19 -14.30 -1.55
N ASN A 77 3.56 -14.72 -0.45
CA ASN A 77 2.36 -15.54 -0.53
C ASN A 77 1.13 -14.64 -0.72
N LEU A 78 0.01 -15.25 -1.10
CA LEU A 78 -1.27 -14.55 -1.35
C LEU A 78 -1.66 -13.62 -0.18
N ARG A 79 -1.43 -14.02 1.06
CA ARG A 79 -1.78 -13.20 2.24
C ARG A 79 -1.00 -11.90 2.28
N GLU A 80 0.33 -11.96 2.15
CA GLU A 80 1.18 -10.78 2.10
C GLU A 80 0.82 -9.91 0.88
N GLN A 81 0.55 -10.50 -0.28
CA GLN A 81 0.11 -9.77 -1.47
C GLN A 81 -1.21 -9.03 -1.25
N LEU A 82 -2.21 -9.67 -0.63
CA LEU A 82 -3.47 -9.03 -0.28
C LEU A 82 -3.27 -7.87 0.69
N GLY A 83 -2.40 -8.03 1.70
CA GLY A 83 -2.06 -6.97 2.64
C GLY A 83 -1.34 -5.79 1.98
N PHE A 84 -0.36 -6.05 1.11
CA PHE A 84 0.32 -5.00 0.33
C PHE A 84 -0.63 -4.28 -0.61
N LEU A 85 -1.48 -5.02 -1.33
CA LEU A 85 -2.51 -4.44 -2.20
C LEU A 85 -3.41 -3.50 -1.41
N TYR A 86 -3.86 -3.90 -0.22
CA TYR A 86 -4.67 -3.04 0.64
C TYR A 86 -3.95 -1.75 1.03
N ILE A 87 -2.72 -1.86 1.54
CA ILE A 87 -1.93 -0.70 1.98
C ILE A 87 -1.72 0.28 0.82
N MET A 88 -1.22 -0.22 -0.30
CA MET A 88 -0.89 0.64 -1.45
C MET A 88 -2.14 1.27 -2.05
N TYR A 89 -3.25 0.51 -2.12
CA TYR A 89 -4.53 1.04 -2.59
C TYR A 89 -5.08 2.11 -1.64
N ALA A 90 -5.05 1.89 -0.33
CA ALA A 90 -5.56 2.84 0.65
C ALA A 90 -4.78 4.17 0.61
N THR A 91 -3.44 4.09 0.61
CA THR A 91 -2.55 5.26 0.47
C THR A 91 -2.83 6.00 -0.83
N LEU A 92 -2.84 5.30 -1.97
CA LEU A 92 -3.01 5.91 -3.28
C LEU A 92 -4.40 6.54 -3.43
N ARG A 93 -5.46 5.85 -2.97
CA ARG A 93 -6.85 6.36 -3.01
C ARG A 93 -6.99 7.67 -2.25
N TRP A 94 -6.41 7.76 -1.05
CA TRP A 94 -6.39 9.01 -0.28
C TRP A 94 -5.60 10.11 -1.00
N GLN A 95 -4.44 9.80 -1.57
CA GLN A 95 -3.62 10.79 -2.28
C GLN A 95 -4.27 11.33 -3.57
N ILE A 96 -5.12 10.54 -4.24
CA ILE A 96 -5.90 10.96 -5.41
C ILE A 96 -7.01 11.94 -5.02
N GLY A 97 -7.76 11.63 -3.96
CA GLY A 97 -8.89 12.43 -3.50
C GLY A 97 -8.82 12.70 -2.00
N PRO A 98 -7.90 13.56 -1.55
CA PRO A 98 -7.73 13.86 -0.14
C PRO A 98 -8.95 14.60 0.39
N SER A 99 -9.61 13.97 1.36
CA SER A 99 -10.76 14.48 2.12
C SER A 99 -10.70 13.92 3.53
N GLN A 100 -11.52 14.45 4.45
CA GLN A 100 -11.65 13.90 5.80
C GLN A 100 -12.07 12.42 5.75
N GLU A 101 -13.03 12.09 4.88
CA GLU A 101 -13.52 10.72 4.69
C GLU A 101 -12.41 9.77 4.21
N THR A 102 -11.64 10.15 3.19
CA THR A 102 -10.57 9.26 2.67
C THR A 102 -9.41 9.15 3.64
N PHE A 103 -9.14 10.18 4.44
CA PHE A 103 -8.13 10.18 5.50
C PHE A 103 -8.55 9.30 6.69
N ASP A 104 -9.80 9.39 7.13
CA ASP A 104 -10.32 8.60 8.24
C ASP A 104 -10.40 7.11 7.91
N ASN A 105 -10.55 6.78 6.62
CA ASN A 105 -10.48 5.41 6.15
C ASN A 105 -9.07 4.80 6.21
N LEU A 106 -8.01 5.60 6.32
CA LEU A 106 -6.65 5.08 6.55
C LEU A 106 -6.53 4.51 7.96
N PRO A 107 -5.92 3.32 8.12
CA PRO A 107 -5.42 2.90 9.43
C PRO A 107 -4.55 4.00 10.04
N VAL A 108 -4.62 4.20 11.35
CA VAL A 108 -3.91 5.29 12.04
C VAL A 108 -2.40 5.24 11.76
N TRP A 109 -1.82 4.04 11.76
CA TRP A 109 -0.40 3.82 11.46
C TRP A 109 -0.02 4.10 9.99
N LEU A 110 -0.98 4.13 9.06
CA LEU A 110 -0.73 4.44 7.65
C LEU A 110 -0.80 5.94 7.36
N ARG A 111 -1.45 6.72 8.22
CA ARG A 111 -1.53 8.19 8.09
C ARG A 111 -0.12 8.80 8.02
N PRO A 112 0.07 9.89 7.28
CA PRO A 112 1.38 10.53 7.12
C PRO A 112 1.93 11.01 8.47
N THR A 113 3.23 10.77 8.70
CA THR A 113 3.96 11.41 9.80
C THR A 113 4.22 12.89 9.50
N VAL A 114 4.64 13.64 10.52
CA VAL A 114 5.10 15.02 10.34
C VAL A 114 6.25 15.07 9.31
N LEU A 115 7.16 14.10 9.34
CA LEU A 115 8.31 14.11 8.46
C LEU A 115 7.92 13.86 7.00
N GLN A 116 6.97 12.96 6.73
CA GLN A 116 6.43 12.76 5.38
C GLN A 116 5.82 14.03 4.78
N VAL A 117 5.27 14.92 5.63
CA VAL A 117 4.68 16.20 5.21
C VAL A 117 5.75 17.28 5.04
N MET A 118 6.77 17.30 5.89
CA MET A 118 7.75 18.39 5.93
C MET A 118 8.93 18.18 4.99
N ALA A 119 9.38 16.93 4.82
CA ALA A 119 10.57 16.57 4.07
C ALA A 119 10.23 15.81 2.78
N PRO A 120 10.71 16.28 1.61
CA PRO A 120 10.63 15.52 0.36
C PRO A 120 11.32 14.15 0.48
N HIS A 121 10.64 13.07 0.08
CA HIS A 121 11.15 11.70 0.17
C HIS A 121 10.65 10.80 -0.98
N ALA A 122 11.15 9.56 -1.06
CA ALA A 122 10.73 8.60 -2.08
C ALA A 122 9.30 8.08 -1.81
N ALA A 123 8.44 8.06 -2.84
CA ALA A 123 7.01 7.78 -2.69
C ALA A 123 6.70 6.36 -2.17
N TRP A 124 7.56 5.38 -2.45
CA TRP A 124 7.40 4.01 -1.97
C TRP A 124 7.36 3.91 -0.43
N ILE A 125 8.01 4.84 0.28
CA ILE A 125 8.09 4.86 1.75
C ILE A 125 6.71 4.98 2.39
N ASP A 126 5.76 5.66 1.74
CA ASP A 126 4.39 5.83 2.25
C ASP A 126 3.64 4.50 2.49
N ASN A 127 4.12 3.41 1.88
CA ASN A 127 3.51 2.08 1.91
C ASN A 127 4.12 1.17 2.98
N ILE A 128 5.01 1.69 3.83
CA ILE A 128 5.62 0.92 4.93
C ILE A 128 4.72 1.02 6.18
N PRO A 129 4.33 -0.11 6.81
CA PRO A 129 3.35 -0.10 7.90
C PRO A 129 3.74 0.71 9.14
N TRP A 130 5.03 0.78 9.47
CA TRP A 130 5.49 1.38 10.73
C TRP A 130 5.87 2.86 10.54
N PRO A 131 5.19 3.80 11.21
CA PRO A 131 5.49 5.24 11.13
C PRO A 131 6.96 5.59 11.39
N GLU A 132 7.55 5.03 12.42
CA GLU A 132 8.91 5.32 12.84
C GLU A 132 9.93 4.74 11.85
N VAL A 133 9.63 3.59 11.24
CA VAL A 133 10.45 3.05 10.14
C VAL A 133 10.42 3.99 8.94
N ARG A 134 9.25 4.54 8.59
CA ARG A 134 9.14 5.56 7.52
C ARG A 134 10.03 6.76 7.83
N ASP A 135 9.99 7.26 9.06
CA ASP A 135 10.81 8.40 9.46
C ASP A 135 12.32 8.10 9.37
N VAL A 136 12.76 6.91 9.79
CA VAL A 136 14.16 6.50 9.66
C VAL A 136 14.58 6.40 8.19
N LEU A 137 13.72 5.86 7.32
CA LEU A 137 13.98 5.77 5.87
C LEU A 137 14.11 7.17 5.23
N ILE A 138 13.24 8.10 5.60
CA ILE A 138 13.26 9.49 5.10
C ILE A 138 14.54 10.22 5.55
N GLN A 139 14.99 10.00 6.78
CA GLN A 139 16.21 10.63 7.31
C GLN A 139 17.49 10.04 6.71
N ASN A 140 17.46 8.80 6.20
CA ASN A 140 18.65 8.06 5.79
C ASN A 140 18.50 7.44 4.37
N PRO A 141 18.14 8.22 3.33
CA PRO A 141 17.77 7.66 2.02
C PRO A 141 18.93 6.96 1.31
N VAL A 142 20.18 7.40 1.53
CA VAL A 142 21.38 6.77 0.95
C VAL A 142 21.70 5.43 1.61
N LYS A 143 21.34 5.26 2.89
CA LYS A 143 21.61 4.04 3.66
C LYS A 143 20.65 2.90 3.31
N TYR A 144 19.42 3.24 2.90
CA TYR A 144 18.37 2.29 2.55
C TYR A 144 17.86 2.54 1.13
N PRO A 145 18.66 2.24 0.10
CA PRO A 145 18.19 2.33 -1.27
C PRO A 145 17.03 1.35 -1.48
N PHE A 146 16.06 1.73 -2.32
CA PHE A 146 14.86 0.94 -2.56
C PHE A 146 15.17 -0.52 -2.88
N GLN A 147 16.13 -0.78 -3.78
CA GLN A 147 16.47 -2.13 -4.23
C GLN A 147 16.86 -3.06 -3.07
N ASP A 148 17.76 -2.60 -2.19
CA ASP A 148 18.22 -3.38 -1.04
C ASP A 148 17.12 -3.62 -0.02
N PHE A 149 16.26 -2.61 0.19
CA PHE A 149 15.15 -2.71 1.12
C PHE A 149 14.04 -3.61 0.59
N SER A 150 13.59 -3.38 -0.65
CA SER A 150 12.34 -3.92 -1.19
C SER A 150 12.37 -5.43 -1.34
N GLU A 151 13.48 -6.00 -1.82
CA GLU A 151 13.58 -7.45 -2.01
C GLU A 151 13.54 -8.18 -0.66
N LEU A 152 14.36 -7.71 0.29
CA LEU A 152 14.41 -8.31 1.61
C LEU A 152 13.11 -8.11 2.38
N TYR A 153 12.50 -6.93 2.27
CA TYR A 153 11.23 -6.62 2.90
C TYR A 153 10.11 -7.52 2.36
N ALA A 154 9.93 -7.60 1.04
CA ALA A 154 8.91 -8.46 0.43
C ALA A 154 9.05 -9.92 0.88
N ARG A 155 10.28 -10.43 0.93
CA ARG A 155 10.58 -11.80 1.38
C ARG A 155 10.35 -12.04 2.87
N CYS A 156 10.51 -11.02 3.71
CA CYS A 156 10.51 -11.16 5.17
C CYS A 156 9.27 -10.63 5.86
N ALA A 157 8.49 -9.76 5.22
CA ALA A 157 7.24 -9.25 5.76
C ALA A 157 6.25 -10.39 5.98
N ARG A 158 5.58 -10.37 7.12
CA ARG A 158 4.59 -11.38 7.51
C ARG A 158 3.36 -10.69 8.03
N LEU A 159 2.21 -11.17 7.58
CA LEU A 159 0.92 -10.81 8.13
C LEU A 159 0.38 -11.97 8.96
N ASN A 160 0.19 -11.75 10.26
CA ASN A 160 -0.30 -12.73 11.20
C ASN A 160 -1.79 -13.03 10.96
N TRP A 161 -2.03 -14.03 10.12
CA TRP A 161 -3.34 -14.61 9.83
C TRP A 161 -3.38 -16.05 10.38
N PRO A 162 -4.18 -16.31 11.43
CA PRO A 162 -4.17 -17.60 12.13
C PRO A 162 -4.99 -18.69 11.43
N PHE A 163 -5.70 -18.37 10.35
CA PHE A 163 -6.54 -19.30 9.59
C PHE A 163 -5.86 -19.72 8.28
N GLU A 164 -6.52 -20.56 7.48
CA GLU A 164 -5.97 -21.02 6.22
C GLU A 164 -5.82 -19.86 5.22
N PRO A 165 -4.81 -19.89 4.32
CA PRO A 165 -4.60 -18.82 3.34
C PRO A 165 -5.81 -18.53 2.45
N GLY A 166 -6.59 -19.56 2.10
CA GLY A 166 -7.80 -19.43 1.29
C GLY A 166 -8.94 -18.68 2.01
N GLU A 167 -8.93 -18.63 3.35
CA GLU A 167 -9.94 -17.93 4.16
C GLU A 167 -9.70 -16.42 4.23
N ALA A 168 -8.58 -15.92 3.68
CA ALA A 168 -8.33 -14.49 3.53
C ALA A 168 -9.27 -13.83 2.50
N VAL A 169 -9.96 -14.64 1.69
CA VAL A 169 -10.93 -14.21 0.68
C VAL A 169 -12.25 -14.92 0.87
N MET A 170 -13.33 -14.34 0.38
CA MET A 170 -14.66 -14.94 0.40
C MET A 170 -15.41 -14.64 -0.89
N PRO A 171 -16.35 -15.51 -1.31
CA PRO A 171 -17.23 -15.21 -2.43
C PRO A 171 -17.98 -13.90 -2.21
N ARG A 172 -18.06 -13.07 -3.26
CA ARG A 172 -18.98 -11.95 -3.28
C ARG A 172 -20.40 -12.51 -3.16
N PRO A 173 -21.29 -11.91 -2.35
CA PRO A 173 -22.66 -12.40 -2.19
C PRO A 173 -23.55 -12.31 -3.43
N ASP A 174 -23.04 -11.82 -4.55
CA ASP A 174 -23.76 -11.77 -5.82
C ASP A 174 -23.38 -12.97 -6.71
N ASP A 175 -24.15 -13.19 -7.77
CA ASP A 175 -23.90 -14.29 -8.71
C ASP A 175 -22.73 -14.00 -9.67
N SER A 176 -21.87 -13.02 -9.36
CA SER A 176 -20.75 -12.65 -10.24
C SER A 176 -19.60 -13.67 -10.21
N GLY A 177 -19.52 -14.49 -9.15
CA GLY A 177 -18.38 -15.37 -8.89
C GLY A 177 -17.09 -14.63 -8.54
N GLU A 178 -17.14 -13.32 -8.28
CA GLU A 178 -15.99 -12.56 -7.79
C GLU A 178 -15.66 -12.91 -6.34
N LEU A 179 -14.41 -12.66 -5.95
CA LEU A 179 -13.95 -12.81 -4.57
C LEU A 179 -13.74 -11.43 -3.95
N LEU A 180 -14.09 -11.32 -2.68
CA LEU A 180 -13.83 -10.18 -1.81
C LEU A 180 -12.77 -10.53 -0.78
N MET A 181 -12.07 -9.51 -0.27
CA MET A 181 -11.23 -9.68 0.91
C MET A 181 -12.14 -10.02 2.10
N ASN A 182 -11.79 -11.04 2.86
CA ASN A 182 -12.54 -11.40 4.06
C ASN A 182 -12.47 -10.21 5.06
N PRO A 183 -13.60 -9.72 5.59
CA PRO A 183 -13.60 -8.63 6.58
C PRO A 183 -12.75 -8.90 7.83
N LEU A 184 -12.65 -10.17 8.26
CA LEU A 184 -11.75 -10.56 9.34
C LEU A 184 -10.28 -10.41 8.93
N PHE A 185 -9.95 -10.76 7.69
CA PHE A 185 -8.62 -10.56 7.15
C PHE A 185 -8.29 -9.06 7.00
N GLU A 186 -9.22 -8.26 6.46
CA GLU A 186 -9.05 -6.80 6.38
C GLU A 186 -8.80 -6.20 7.76
N LYS A 187 -9.57 -6.60 8.79
CA LYS A 187 -9.34 -6.15 10.16
C LYS A 187 -7.90 -6.43 10.62
N ARG A 188 -7.34 -7.60 10.30
CA ARG A 188 -5.95 -7.96 10.64
C ARG A 188 -4.95 -7.12 9.85
N VAL A 189 -5.17 -6.91 8.56
CA VAL A 189 -4.36 -5.99 7.73
C VAL A 189 -4.32 -4.60 8.34
N ARG A 190 -5.44 -4.10 8.88
CA ARG A 190 -5.58 -2.79 9.51
C ARG A 190 -5.01 -2.70 10.94
N THR A 191 -4.58 -3.80 11.53
CA THR A 191 -4.02 -3.88 12.89
C THR A 191 -2.50 -4.01 12.81
N LEU A 192 -1.75 -2.98 13.23
CA LEU A 192 -0.29 -2.91 13.05
C LEU A 192 0.43 -4.10 13.69
N GLU A 193 -0.07 -4.58 14.83
CA GLU A 193 0.46 -5.71 15.59
C GLU A 193 0.37 -7.05 14.83
N CYS A 194 -0.39 -7.09 13.75
CA CYS A 194 -0.45 -8.24 12.86
C CYS A 194 0.72 -8.25 11.86
N TRP A 195 1.38 -7.12 11.66
CA TRP A 195 2.54 -7.01 10.77
C TRP A 195 3.82 -7.30 11.53
N SER A 196 4.70 -8.06 10.89
CA SER A 196 6.03 -8.36 11.42
C SER A 196 7.01 -8.59 10.28
N VAL A 197 8.29 -8.67 10.62
CA VAL A 197 9.36 -9.06 9.70
C VAL A 197 10.14 -10.23 10.26
N GLY A 198 10.62 -11.11 9.38
CA GLY A 198 11.46 -12.25 9.74
C GLY A 198 12.89 -11.86 10.20
N GLU A 199 13.59 -12.82 10.80
CA GLU A 199 14.92 -12.62 11.40
C GLU A 199 15.98 -12.14 10.40
N MET A 200 15.91 -12.54 9.13
CA MET A 200 16.84 -12.07 8.09
C MET A 200 16.77 -10.55 7.91
N PHE A 201 15.56 -9.97 7.92
CA PHE A 201 15.38 -8.53 7.83
C PHE A 201 15.94 -7.83 9.07
N LYS A 202 15.65 -8.37 10.27
CA LYS A 202 16.15 -7.82 11.53
C LYS A 202 17.68 -7.84 11.62
N ALA A 203 18.31 -8.91 11.13
CA ALA A 203 19.76 -9.04 11.10
C ALA A 203 20.41 -8.03 10.13
N ARG A 204 19.77 -7.78 8.98
CA ARG A 204 20.28 -6.84 7.96
C ARG A 204 20.03 -5.37 8.29
N PHE A 205 18.92 -5.08 8.97
CA PHE A 205 18.46 -3.72 9.32
C PHE A 205 18.01 -3.64 10.79
N PRO A 206 18.92 -3.88 11.76
CA PRO A 206 18.57 -3.93 13.18
C PRO A 206 17.95 -2.63 13.70
N GLU A 207 18.38 -1.49 13.19
CA GLU A 207 17.85 -0.18 13.52
C GLU A 207 16.42 0.04 13.02
N LEU A 208 16.06 -0.50 11.84
CA LEU A 208 14.68 -0.47 11.35
C LEU A 208 13.81 -1.41 12.18
N ALA A 209 14.33 -2.59 12.55
CA ALA A 209 13.61 -3.52 13.40
C ALA A 209 13.35 -2.97 14.81
N SER A 210 14.27 -2.17 15.36
CA SER A 210 14.07 -1.46 16.63
C SER A 210 12.97 -0.40 16.53
N ALA A 211 12.85 0.28 15.39
CA ALA A 211 11.79 1.25 15.12
C ALA A 211 10.39 0.64 14.91
N MET A 212 10.26 -0.69 14.80
CA MET A 212 8.95 -1.36 14.65
C MET A 212 8.25 -1.63 16.00
N LYS A 213 8.94 -1.43 17.12
CA LYS A 213 8.51 -1.86 18.46
C LYS A 213 7.82 -0.79 19.29
N SER A 214 7.63 0.41 18.75
CA SER A 214 7.02 1.56 19.42
C SER A 214 5.50 1.55 19.32
#